data_AF-A0AAJ0GA70-F1
#
_entry.id   AF-A0AAJ0GA70-F1
#
_cell.length_a   1.000
_cell.length_b   1.000
_cell.length_c   1.000
_cell.angle_alpha   90.00
_cell.angle_beta   90.00
_cell.angle_gamma   90.00
#
_symmetry.space_group_name_H-M   'P 1'
#
loop_
_entity.id
_entity.type
_entity.pdbx_description
1 polymer ?
#
loop_
_entity_poly.entity_id
_entity_poly.type
_entity_poly.pdbx_seq_one_letter_code
_entity_poly.pdbx_strand_id
1 'polypeptide(L)'
;MTKPTTTLTDLPPELLDHITSYLPTAQAVSNVSSTSRTLHEFVEKDAWQTFARARFPSLYPYGSSRSGRDISRTLTTLSRAWDRRAFVARYAEPWGDITAFPGNRKLDRWKRARGQTIGFTPQLDCFEEGGRQRAVLAFSAGAEVCVRQRERPGDATKDGRVSWFTYRPLGAVEGRGDITSLHLLRPQGGDSSDELQLITGTANGELQLIGLSRNNIGEPSKSSFATNGLPVRSSSVLQRPWQPPVLAASLDDTRICLYTVDANQPTAEATSQIDIGRPTNGHRTYRAWSTTFLSSSHLAIGLGPSEEPIHIHELTPSGLSKDPIRKYTLRNDFENLEGSTKKITSSVYPIVPLPNTTQVFLSGAYDGDIRLHDLRSSRNVEQTYTDRTDESAIYSLLPRGQEKLIAGTSKHTLLKVFDLRLGAKAYSYLDASSSGGAGTAQGRRLGWKDGSDWNLFLKPHSATYSGRGGGNNWARRSAESSVYSLASPSPQSPFVFAGVENAVVEMAFTGVADGHPDPSYFAGCGGAAGAGARGGHGAPKKSVVRGFRDKEILDLAMYDQESGLKLMTQRSLWETQRAVQARASGSRIEVLGGLDERWRGGGS
;
A
#
# COMPACT_ATOMS: atom_id res chain seq x y z
N MET A 1 -29.79 -13.35 54.55
CA MET A 1 -29.00 -12.28 53.89
C MET A 1 -28.46 -12.84 52.58
N THR A 2 -29.08 -12.50 51.45
CA THR A 2 -28.55 -12.79 50.11
C THR A 2 -27.43 -11.79 49.82
N LYS A 3 -26.21 -12.26 49.54
CA LYS A 3 -25.13 -11.39 49.06
C LYS A 3 -25.60 -10.71 47.78
N PRO A 4 -25.51 -9.37 47.65
CA PRO A 4 -25.80 -8.72 46.37
C PRO A 4 -24.84 -9.30 45.33
N THR A 5 -25.40 -9.95 44.31
CA THR A 5 -24.65 -10.43 43.15
C THR A 5 -24.27 -9.21 42.31
N THR A 6 -23.01 -8.80 42.39
CA THR A 6 -22.46 -7.79 41.49
C THR A 6 -22.51 -8.31 40.06
N THR A 7 -23.25 -7.62 39.21
CA THR A 7 -23.38 -7.93 37.78
C THR A 7 -22.36 -7.14 36.98
N LEU A 8 -22.10 -7.56 35.73
CA LEU A 8 -21.18 -6.85 34.85
C LEU A 8 -21.60 -5.39 34.61
N THR A 9 -22.90 -5.11 34.65
CA THR A 9 -23.46 -3.75 34.50
C THR A 9 -23.21 -2.83 35.70
N ASP A 10 -22.82 -3.38 36.86
CA ASP A 10 -22.50 -2.60 38.05
C ASP A 10 -21.04 -2.11 38.05
N LEU A 11 -20.23 -2.56 37.08
CA LEU A 11 -18.84 -2.15 36.97
C LEU A 11 -18.72 -0.73 36.39
N PRO A 12 -17.75 0.06 36.88
CA PRO A 12 -17.35 1.32 36.24
C PRO A 12 -16.95 1.11 34.76
N PRO A 13 -17.21 2.08 33.88
CA PRO A 13 -16.84 2.01 32.46
C PRO A 13 -15.37 1.66 32.22
N GLU A 14 -14.46 2.11 33.08
CA GLU A 14 -13.02 1.85 32.96
C GLU A 14 -12.69 0.36 33.12
N LEU A 15 -13.41 -0.35 34.00
CA LEU A 15 -13.25 -1.80 34.16
C LEU A 15 -13.87 -2.56 32.99
N LEU A 16 -14.98 -2.07 32.44
CA LEU A 16 -15.59 -2.64 31.24
C LEU A 16 -14.69 -2.48 30.02
N ASP A 17 -14.01 -1.34 29.88
CA ASP A 17 -12.99 -1.12 28.86
C ASP A 17 -11.80 -2.07 29.05
N HIS A 18 -11.32 -2.21 30.29
CA HIS A 18 -10.23 -3.15 30.58
C HIS A 18 -10.61 -4.58 30.20
N ILE A 19 -11.81 -5.05 30.58
CA ILE A 19 -12.33 -6.37 30.18
C ILE A 19 -12.41 -6.48 28.65
N THR A 20 -12.89 -5.45 27.97
CA THR A 20 -13.01 -5.41 26.51
C THR A 20 -11.66 -5.60 25.82
N SER A 21 -10.57 -5.06 26.39
CA SER A 21 -9.22 -5.23 25.84
C SER A 21 -8.78 -6.70 25.74
N TYR A 22 -9.34 -7.58 26.59
CA TYR A 22 -9.06 -9.01 26.59
C TYR A 22 -9.98 -9.82 25.68
N LEU A 23 -11.02 -9.24 25.10
CA LEU A 23 -11.91 -9.96 24.18
C LEU A 23 -11.14 -10.33 22.90
N PRO A 24 -11.12 -11.62 22.51
CA PRO A 24 -10.24 -12.10 21.43
C PRO A 24 -10.78 -11.76 20.04
N THR A 25 -12.10 -11.65 19.89
CA THR A 25 -12.76 -11.52 18.58
C THR A 25 -13.84 -10.46 18.57
N ALA A 26 -14.11 -9.88 17.40
CA ALA A 26 -15.24 -8.97 17.21
C ALA A 26 -16.60 -9.66 17.50
N GLN A 27 -16.69 -10.98 17.30
CA GLN A 27 -17.87 -11.75 17.68
C GLN A 27 -18.09 -11.73 19.20
N ALA A 28 -17.02 -11.83 20.00
CA ALA A 28 -17.13 -11.75 21.45
C ALA A 28 -17.65 -10.39 21.92
N VAL A 29 -17.16 -9.28 21.31
CA VAL A 29 -17.66 -7.92 21.58
C VAL A 29 -19.14 -7.80 21.21
N SER A 30 -19.54 -8.31 20.05
CA SER A 30 -20.95 -8.35 19.61
C SER A 30 -21.84 -9.15 20.56
N ASN A 31 -21.34 -10.28 21.06
CA ASN A 31 -22.07 -11.09 22.03
C ASN A 31 -22.29 -10.33 23.36
N VAL A 32 -21.27 -9.60 23.85
CA VAL A 32 -21.40 -8.74 25.04
C VAL A 32 -22.49 -7.68 24.83
N SER A 33 -22.48 -7.00 23.69
CA SER A 33 -23.52 -6.03 23.29
C SER A 33 -24.93 -6.64 23.30
N SER A 34 -25.05 -7.94 23.03
CA SER A 34 -26.34 -8.63 22.92
C SER A 34 -26.91 -9.09 24.27
N THR A 35 -26.20 -8.90 25.38
CA THR A 35 -26.62 -9.39 26.70
C THR A 35 -27.56 -8.45 27.46
N SER A 36 -27.40 -7.13 27.32
CA SER A 36 -28.17 -6.10 28.05
C SER A 36 -28.14 -4.76 27.30
N ARG A 37 -29.16 -3.92 27.51
CA ARG A 37 -29.22 -2.56 26.92
C ARG A 37 -28.06 -1.67 27.38
N THR A 38 -27.71 -1.72 28.66
CA THR A 38 -26.59 -0.94 29.21
C THR A 38 -25.25 -1.34 28.58
N LEU A 39 -25.03 -2.65 28.40
CA LEU A 39 -23.82 -3.16 27.75
C LEU A 39 -23.83 -2.88 26.24
N HIS A 40 -25.01 -2.86 25.61
CA HIS A 40 -25.15 -2.42 24.22
C HIS A 40 -24.71 -0.97 24.04
N GLU A 41 -25.18 -0.06 24.90
CA GLU A 41 -24.81 1.36 24.89
C GLU A 41 -23.30 1.56 25.12
N PHE A 42 -22.73 0.85 26.11
CA PHE A 42 -21.28 0.85 26.34
C PHE A 42 -20.51 0.36 25.11
N VAL A 43 -20.96 -0.73 24.47
CA VAL A 43 -20.27 -1.30 23.31
C VAL A 43 -20.28 -0.37 22.11
N GLU A 44 -21.44 0.21 21.78
CA GLU A 44 -21.54 1.12 20.64
C GLU A 44 -20.77 2.43 20.85
N LYS A 45 -20.60 2.86 22.10
CA LYS A 45 -19.86 4.07 22.44
C LYS A 45 -18.34 3.86 22.46
N ASP A 46 -17.86 2.88 23.23
CA ASP A 46 -16.45 2.81 23.63
C ASP A 46 -15.80 1.45 23.29
N ALA A 47 -16.49 0.33 23.55
CA ALA A 47 -15.86 -1.00 23.51
C ALA A 47 -15.27 -1.37 22.14
N TRP A 48 -15.91 -0.99 21.03
CA TRP A 48 -15.37 -1.24 19.70
C TRP A 48 -14.02 -0.55 19.47
N GLN A 49 -13.84 0.67 19.98
CA GLN A 49 -12.56 1.37 19.87
C GLN A 49 -11.50 0.67 20.72
N THR A 50 -11.85 0.32 21.95
CA THR A 50 -10.96 -0.39 22.88
C THR A 50 -10.50 -1.73 22.29
N PHE A 51 -11.42 -2.51 21.72
CA PHE A 51 -11.10 -3.75 21.00
C PHE A 51 -10.14 -3.50 19.83
N ALA A 52 -10.44 -2.53 18.96
CA ALA A 52 -9.60 -2.26 17.79
C ALA A 52 -8.19 -1.80 18.17
N ARG A 53 -8.05 -0.95 19.20
CA ARG A 53 -6.74 -0.51 19.71
C ARG A 53 -5.92 -1.66 20.28
N ALA A 54 -6.56 -2.55 21.05
CA ALA A 54 -5.89 -3.69 21.67
C ALA A 54 -5.45 -4.75 20.63
N ARG A 55 -6.29 -5.00 19.61
CA ARG A 55 -6.07 -6.07 18.64
C ARG A 55 -5.28 -5.66 17.40
N PHE A 56 -5.24 -4.35 17.10
CA PHE A 56 -4.55 -3.81 15.93
C PHE A 56 -3.77 -2.52 16.26
N PRO A 57 -2.85 -2.55 17.25
CA PRO A 57 -2.22 -1.34 17.78
C PRO A 57 -1.45 -0.54 16.72
N SER A 58 -0.86 -1.22 15.73
CA SER A 58 -0.09 -0.57 14.66
C SER A 58 -0.94 -0.06 13.48
N LEU A 59 -2.17 -0.55 13.34
CA LEU A 59 -3.09 -0.22 12.23
C LEU A 59 -4.23 0.70 12.67
N TYR A 60 -4.42 0.88 13.98
CA TYR A 60 -5.49 1.70 14.52
C TYR A 60 -5.31 3.19 14.12
N PRO A 61 -6.30 3.81 13.46
CA PRO A 61 -6.17 5.19 13.01
C PRO A 61 -6.48 6.17 14.14
N TYR A 62 -5.45 6.59 14.88
CA TYR A 62 -5.59 7.62 15.92
C TYR A 62 -6.14 8.93 15.35
N GLY A 63 -7.12 9.54 16.03
CA GLY A 63 -7.76 10.78 15.60
C GLY A 63 -8.74 10.62 14.43
N SER A 64 -9.12 9.40 14.05
CA SER A 64 -10.17 9.18 13.04
C SER A 64 -11.55 9.57 13.57
N SER A 65 -12.34 10.26 12.76
CA SER A 65 -13.75 10.54 13.03
C SER A 65 -14.68 9.35 12.72
N ARG A 66 -14.14 8.19 12.30
CA ARG A 66 -14.92 7.00 11.95
C ARG A 66 -15.44 6.30 13.20
N SER A 67 -16.59 5.64 13.08
CA SER A 67 -17.15 4.80 14.14
C SER A 67 -16.17 3.67 14.50
N GLY A 68 -15.99 3.42 15.81
CA GLY A 68 -15.14 2.33 16.30
C GLY A 68 -15.59 0.96 15.76
N ARG A 69 -16.89 0.80 15.52
CA ARG A 69 -17.47 -0.41 14.93
C ARG A 69 -17.01 -0.62 13.48
N ASP A 70 -17.03 0.43 12.68
CA ASP A 70 -16.57 0.36 11.29
C ASP A 70 -15.08 0.06 11.22
N ILE A 71 -14.27 0.73 12.05
CA ILE A 71 -12.83 0.46 12.17
C ILE A 71 -12.58 -1.01 12.54
N SER A 72 -13.26 -1.51 13.57
CA SER A 72 -13.14 -2.91 14.01
C SER A 72 -13.50 -3.88 12.89
N ARG A 73 -14.57 -3.60 12.15
CA ARG A 73 -15.00 -4.42 11.01
C ARG A 73 -13.98 -4.40 9.88
N THR A 74 -13.48 -3.22 9.49
CA THR A 74 -12.44 -3.09 8.47
C THR A 74 -11.20 -3.89 8.84
N LEU A 75 -10.66 -3.71 10.04
CA LEU A 75 -9.41 -4.34 10.46
C LEU A 75 -9.55 -5.87 10.59
N THR A 76 -10.68 -6.36 11.10
CA THR A 76 -10.92 -7.81 11.23
C THR A 76 -11.14 -8.48 9.87
N THR A 77 -11.90 -7.86 8.96
CA THR A 77 -12.07 -8.35 7.58
C THR A 77 -10.75 -8.29 6.81
N LEU A 78 -9.99 -7.20 6.94
CA LEU A 78 -8.70 -7.03 6.28
C LEU A 78 -7.68 -8.07 6.76
N SER A 79 -7.58 -8.29 8.07
CA SER A 79 -6.70 -9.33 8.65
C SER A 79 -7.02 -10.71 8.07
N ARG A 80 -8.31 -11.07 8.01
CA ARG A 80 -8.76 -12.31 7.37
C ARG A 80 -8.40 -12.35 5.88
N ALA A 81 -8.60 -11.26 5.15
CA ALA A 81 -8.29 -11.21 3.73
C ALA A 81 -6.80 -11.44 3.45
N TRP A 82 -5.92 -10.83 4.25
CA TRP A 82 -4.48 -11.06 4.14
C TRP A 82 -4.05 -12.49 4.44
N ASP A 83 -4.52 -13.05 5.55
CA ASP A 83 -4.13 -14.41 5.95
C ASP A 83 -4.64 -15.46 4.95
N ARG A 84 -5.82 -15.22 4.36
CA ARG A 84 -6.35 -16.06 3.27
C ARG A 84 -5.77 -15.76 1.89
N ARG A 85 -4.94 -14.71 1.75
CA ARG A 85 -4.47 -14.18 0.45
C ARG A 85 -5.65 -13.88 -0.50
N ALA A 86 -6.74 -13.37 0.08
CA ALA A 86 -7.99 -13.04 -0.59
C ALA A 86 -7.96 -11.61 -1.10
N PHE A 87 -7.84 -11.47 -2.42
CA PHE A 87 -7.88 -10.18 -3.08
C PHE A 87 -8.34 -10.29 -4.53
N VAL A 88 -8.77 -9.14 -5.07
CA VAL A 88 -9.09 -8.94 -6.48
C VAL A 88 -8.06 -7.99 -7.06
N ALA A 89 -7.42 -8.38 -8.15
CA ALA A 89 -6.44 -7.55 -8.85
C ALA A 89 -6.99 -7.08 -10.21
N ARG A 90 -6.72 -5.84 -10.59
CA ARG A 90 -7.06 -5.26 -11.91
C ARG A 90 -6.07 -4.18 -12.32
N TYR A 91 -6.05 -3.81 -13.59
CA TYR A 91 -5.34 -2.60 -14.01
C TYR A 91 -6.12 -1.34 -13.61
N ALA A 92 -5.42 -0.36 -13.05
CA ALA A 92 -5.94 0.98 -12.81
C ALA A 92 -5.57 1.87 -14.01
N GLU A 93 -6.57 2.20 -14.84
CA GLU A 93 -6.40 3.10 -15.97
C GLU A 93 -7.55 4.12 -16.03
N PRO A 94 -7.35 5.32 -16.61
CA PRO A 94 -8.42 6.29 -16.76
C PRO A 94 -9.52 5.79 -17.70
N TRP A 95 -10.76 5.80 -17.21
CA TRP A 95 -11.96 5.45 -17.96
C TRP A 95 -13.17 6.23 -17.45
N GLY A 96 -14.19 6.45 -18.29
CA GLY A 96 -15.40 7.16 -17.91
C GLY A 96 -15.20 8.68 -17.88
N ASP A 97 -15.49 9.33 -16.75
CA ASP A 97 -15.37 10.79 -16.57
C ASP A 97 -13.90 11.22 -16.50
N ILE A 98 -13.26 11.41 -17.66
CA ILE A 98 -11.86 11.84 -17.78
C ILE A 98 -11.80 13.31 -18.17
N THR A 99 -11.00 14.08 -17.44
CA THR A 99 -10.74 15.50 -17.69
C THR A 99 -9.24 15.72 -17.94
N ALA A 100 -8.86 16.18 -19.12
CA ALA A 100 -7.46 16.40 -19.49
C ALA A 100 -7.05 17.87 -19.35
N PHE A 101 -5.84 18.07 -18.82
CA PHE A 101 -5.16 19.35 -18.67
C PHE A 101 -3.81 19.35 -19.42
N PRO A 102 -3.39 20.50 -19.95
CA PRO A 102 -4.09 21.79 -19.98
C PRO A 102 -5.32 21.78 -20.93
N GLY A 103 -6.24 22.74 -20.73
CA GLY A 103 -7.42 22.95 -21.60
C GLY A 103 -8.74 22.35 -21.12
N ASN A 104 -8.79 21.71 -19.95
CA ASN A 104 -10.00 21.19 -19.30
C ASN A 104 -10.93 20.37 -20.24
N ARG A 105 -10.33 19.55 -21.11
CA ARG A 105 -11.07 18.82 -22.14
C ARG A 105 -11.59 17.50 -21.61
N LYS A 106 -12.88 17.20 -21.82
CA LYS A 106 -13.42 15.85 -21.57
C LYS A 106 -12.91 14.86 -22.61
N LEU A 107 -12.40 13.72 -22.14
CA LEU A 107 -11.92 12.64 -23.01
C LEU A 107 -12.84 11.43 -22.89
N ASP A 108 -13.24 10.87 -24.05
CA ASP A 108 -13.97 9.61 -24.08
C ASP A 108 -13.09 8.41 -23.74
N ARG A 109 -11.79 8.52 -24.06
CA ARG A 109 -10.81 7.45 -23.86
C ARG A 109 -9.41 8.01 -23.66
N TRP A 110 -8.74 7.53 -22.60
CA TRP A 110 -7.33 7.79 -22.42
C TRP A 110 -6.48 6.91 -23.35
N LYS A 111 -5.43 7.51 -23.92
CA LYS A 111 -4.47 6.83 -24.78
C LYS A 111 -3.17 6.68 -24.00
N ARG A 112 -2.71 5.43 -23.86
CA ARG A 112 -1.41 5.15 -23.28
C ARG A 112 -0.29 5.86 -24.05
N ALA A 113 0.73 6.29 -23.31
CA ALA A 113 1.99 6.77 -23.85
C ALA A 113 2.54 5.79 -24.91
N ARG A 114 3.00 6.33 -26.03
CA ARG A 114 3.54 5.59 -27.18
C ARG A 114 4.73 6.37 -27.72
N GLY A 115 5.93 5.82 -27.55
CA GLY A 115 7.13 6.51 -28.04
C GLY A 115 8.45 5.99 -27.48
N GLN A 116 8.43 5.16 -26.45
CA GLN A 116 9.65 4.67 -25.80
C GLN A 116 9.93 3.19 -26.12
N THR A 117 11.23 2.86 -26.20
CA THR A 117 11.72 1.48 -26.39
C THR A 117 11.39 0.60 -25.18
N ILE A 118 11.47 1.18 -23.97
CA ILE A 118 11.05 0.60 -22.69
C ILE A 118 9.76 1.31 -22.29
N GLY A 119 8.82 0.62 -21.66
CA GLY A 119 7.62 1.27 -21.13
C GLY A 119 7.89 2.37 -20.10
N PHE A 120 6.85 3.15 -19.77
CA PHE A 120 6.95 4.09 -18.65
C PHE A 120 7.07 3.37 -17.31
N THR A 121 7.78 4.00 -16.36
CA THR A 121 7.92 3.55 -14.98
C THR A 121 6.99 4.36 -14.08
N PRO A 122 5.86 3.79 -13.60
CA PRO A 122 4.89 4.57 -12.84
C PRO A 122 5.45 4.95 -11.47
N GLN A 123 5.40 6.24 -11.14
CA GLN A 123 5.51 6.76 -9.77
C GLN A 123 4.10 6.85 -9.19
N LEU A 124 3.91 6.44 -7.94
CA LEU A 124 2.60 6.33 -7.31
C LEU A 124 2.54 7.15 -6.03
N ASP A 125 1.41 7.84 -5.83
CA ASP A 125 1.03 8.35 -4.51
C ASP A 125 -0.49 8.28 -4.34
N CYS A 126 -0.96 8.07 -3.11
CA CYS A 126 -2.38 7.99 -2.81
C CYS A 126 -2.69 8.33 -1.35
N PHE A 127 -3.90 8.82 -1.10
CA PHE A 127 -4.40 9.06 0.25
C PHE A 127 -5.91 8.86 0.35
N GLU A 128 -6.39 8.68 1.57
CA GLU A 128 -7.81 8.59 1.93
C GLU A 128 -8.14 9.65 2.98
N GLU A 129 -9.25 10.37 2.79
CA GLU A 129 -9.76 11.36 3.72
C GLU A 129 -10.97 10.80 4.49
N GLY A 130 -10.85 10.75 5.82
CA GLY A 130 -11.81 10.09 6.72
C GLY A 130 -13.20 10.75 6.77
N GLY A 131 -13.28 12.08 6.63
CA GLY A 131 -14.53 12.83 6.76
C GLY A 131 -15.44 12.77 5.52
N ARG A 132 -14.86 12.90 4.32
CA ARG A 132 -15.59 12.87 3.03
C ARG A 132 -15.57 11.50 2.34
N GLN A 133 -14.93 10.51 2.96
CA GLN A 133 -14.64 9.21 2.33
C GLN A 133 -14.09 9.36 0.90
N ARG A 134 -13.24 10.38 0.68
CA ARG A 134 -12.58 10.67 -0.58
C ARG A 134 -11.29 9.86 -0.65
N ALA A 135 -11.11 9.09 -1.71
CA ALA A 135 -9.86 8.39 -1.99
C ALA A 135 -9.25 8.97 -3.27
N VAL A 136 -7.97 9.34 -3.20
CA VAL A 136 -7.23 9.89 -4.34
C VAL A 136 -6.06 8.96 -4.64
N LEU A 137 -5.89 8.61 -5.92
CA LEU A 137 -4.74 7.89 -6.46
C LEU A 137 -4.15 8.76 -7.57
N ALA A 138 -2.85 9.04 -7.52
CA ALA A 138 -2.12 9.64 -8.62
C ALA A 138 -1.01 8.70 -9.08
N PHE A 139 -0.78 8.66 -10.39
CA PHE A 139 0.32 7.93 -10.96
C PHE A 139 0.91 8.62 -12.19
N SER A 140 2.19 8.43 -12.44
CA SER A 140 2.82 8.89 -13.68
C SER A 140 2.72 7.85 -14.81
N ALA A 141 2.54 8.36 -16.03
CA ALA A 141 2.51 7.62 -17.28
C ALA A 141 3.50 8.25 -18.28
N GLY A 142 4.80 8.10 -18.01
CA GLY A 142 5.87 8.79 -18.72
C GLY A 142 5.89 10.26 -18.29
N ALA A 143 5.62 11.18 -19.22
CA ALA A 143 5.54 12.61 -18.96
C ALA A 143 4.12 13.12 -18.60
N GLU A 144 3.14 12.24 -18.47
CA GLU A 144 1.76 12.56 -18.07
C GLU A 144 1.48 12.09 -16.63
N VAL A 145 0.71 12.85 -15.86
CA VAL A 145 0.13 12.43 -14.58
C VAL A 145 -1.32 12.03 -14.79
N CYS A 146 -1.72 10.91 -14.21
CA CYS A 146 -3.10 10.45 -14.13
C CYS A 146 -3.55 10.47 -12.67
N VAL A 147 -4.70 11.08 -12.38
CA VAL A 147 -5.28 11.15 -11.04
C VAL A 147 -6.69 10.58 -11.07
N ARG A 148 -6.97 9.65 -10.15
CA ARG A 148 -8.32 9.17 -9.85
C ARG A 148 -8.80 9.75 -8.53
N GLN A 149 -9.97 10.35 -8.55
CA GLN A 149 -10.73 10.73 -7.37
C GLN A 149 -11.96 9.84 -7.25
N ARG A 150 -12.11 9.17 -6.10
CA ARG A 150 -13.28 8.39 -5.75
C ARG A 150 -13.94 9.02 -4.54
N GLU A 151 -15.14 9.55 -4.73
CA GLU A 151 -15.99 10.07 -3.67
C GLU A 151 -17.02 9.01 -3.29
N ARG A 152 -17.13 8.70 -2.00
CA ARG A 152 -18.16 7.81 -1.50
C ARG A 152 -19.25 8.65 -0.82
N PRO A 153 -20.52 8.54 -1.25
CA PRO A 153 -21.60 9.15 -0.50
C PRO A 153 -21.66 8.53 0.89
N GLY A 154 -21.97 9.33 1.92
CA GLY A 154 -22.15 8.85 3.30
C GLY A 154 -23.31 7.85 3.47
N ASP A 155 -24.13 7.68 2.43
CA ASP A 155 -25.19 6.69 2.35
C ASP A 155 -24.68 5.45 1.59
N ALA A 156 -24.59 4.32 2.29
CA ALA A 156 -24.04 3.05 1.81
C ALA A 156 -24.83 2.42 0.63
N THR A 157 -25.89 3.08 0.16
CA THR A 157 -26.79 2.61 -0.89
C THR A 157 -26.46 3.14 -2.29
N LYS A 158 -25.58 4.15 -2.42
CA LYS A 158 -25.23 4.76 -3.72
C LYS A 158 -23.81 4.41 -4.16
N ASP A 159 -23.66 4.02 -5.42
CA ASP A 159 -22.34 3.80 -6.03
C ASP A 159 -21.52 5.11 -5.97
N GLY A 160 -20.28 4.99 -5.47
CA GLY A 160 -19.37 6.13 -5.35
C GLY A 160 -19.00 6.72 -6.71
N ARG A 161 -18.89 8.05 -6.79
CA ARG A 161 -18.50 8.76 -8.02
C ARG A 161 -17.00 8.60 -8.23
N VAL A 162 -16.60 8.08 -9.39
CA VAL A 162 -15.20 8.02 -9.82
C VAL A 162 -15.00 9.04 -10.93
N SER A 163 -14.03 9.93 -10.77
CA SER A 163 -13.58 10.88 -11.80
C SER A 163 -12.07 10.78 -11.99
N TRP A 164 -11.64 11.00 -13.22
CA TRP A 164 -10.26 10.98 -13.63
C TRP A 164 -9.82 12.35 -14.13
N PHE A 165 -8.60 12.71 -13.78
CA PHE A 165 -7.90 13.87 -14.30
C PHE A 165 -6.60 13.39 -14.93
N THR A 166 -6.21 13.99 -16.06
CA THR A 166 -4.85 13.79 -16.59
C THR A 166 -4.19 15.14 -16.83
N TYR A 167 -2.90 15.22 -16.60
CA TYR A 167 -2.10 16.43 -16.82
C TYR A 167 -0.84 16.09 -17.58
N ARG A 168 -0.65 16.71 -18.75
CA ARG A 168 0.56 16.60 -19.56
C ARG A 168 1.06 18.00 -19.94
N PRO A 169 2.27 18.42 -19.53
CA PRO A 169 2.82 19.71 -19.92
C PRO A 169 2.89 19.88 -21.45
N LEU A 170 2.69 21.10 -21.93
CA LEU A 170 2.84 21.42 -23.35
C LEU A 170 4.29 21.19 -23.78
N GLY A 171 4.50 20.46 -24.89
CA GLY A 171 5.84 20.12 -25.36
C GLY A 171 6.52 18.95 -24.62
N ALA A 172 5.82 18.28 -23.69
CA ALA A 172 6.35 17.11 -22.99
C ALA A 172 6.67 15.96 -23.96
N VAL A 173 7.95 15.58 -24.01
CA VAL A 173 8.47 14.47 -24.82
C VAL A 173 8.72 13.26 -23.93
N GLU A 174 8.13 12.12 -24.29
CA GLU A 174 8.34 10.84 -23.61
C GLU A 174 9.83 10.46 -23.63
N GLY A 175 10.33 9.97 -22.50
CA GLY A 175 11.73 9.55 -22.29
C GLY A 175 12.61 10.69 -21.77
N ARG A 176 12.38 11.94 -22.21
CA ARG A 176 13.13 13.12 -21.74
C ARG A 176 12.42 13.84 -20.59
N GLY A 177 11.11 14.02 -20.70
CA GLY A 177 10.26 14.68 -19.70
C GLY A 177 9.57 13.69 -18.77
N ASP A 178 10.08 12.47 -18.64
CA ASP A 178 9.47 11.46 -17.80
C ASP A 178 9.49 11.89 -16.33
N ILE A 179 8.37 11.65 -15.67
CA ILE A 179 8.18 11.98 -14.25
C ILE A 179 8.87 10.91 -13.42
N THR A 180 9.89 11.33 -12.68
CA THR A 180 10.74 10.50 -11.82
C THR A 180 10.32 10.57 -10.36
N SER A 181 9.55 11.57 -9.96
CA SER A 181 8.96 11.66 -8.61
C SER A 181 7.59 12.32 -8.64
N LEU A 182 6.68 11.85 -7.79
CA LEU A 182 5.28 12.28 -7.71
C LEU A 182 4.81 12.26 -6.26
N HIS A 183 4.23 13.36 -5.78
CA HIS A 183 3.65 13.45 -4.44
C HIS A 183 2.31 14.17 -4.47
N LEU A 184 1.32 13.65 -3.75
CA LEU A 184 0.05 14.31 -3.48
C LEU A 184 0.16 15.10 -2.17
N LEU A 185 -0.27 16.36 -2.19
CA LEU A 185 -0.39 17.14 -0.97
C LEU A 185 -1.75 16.89 -0.33
N ARG A 186 -1.73 16.34 0.88
CA ARG A 186 -2.95 16.15 1.68
C ARG A 186 -3.51 17.51 2.11
N PRO A 187 -4.84 17.74 2.03
CA PRO A 187 -5.46 18.97 2.52
C PRO A 187 -5.14 19.19 4.00
N GLN A 188 -4.65 20.38 4.36
CA GLN A 188 -4.43 20.75 5.76
C GLN A 188 -5.68 21.44 6.32
N GLY A 189 -6.15 20.99 7.48
CA GLY A 189 -7.07 21.75 8.34
C GLY A 189 -8.37 22.26 7.68
N GLY A 190 -9.30 21.38 7.34
CA GLY A 190 -10.69 21.75 7.02
C GLY A 190 -10.90 22.65 5.79
N ASP A 191 -9.82 23.08 5.13
CA ASP A 191 -9.88 23.91 3.94
C ASP A 191 -10.64 23.14 2.87
N SER A 192 -11.84 23.63 2.58
CA SER A 192 -12.76 23.08 1.60
C SER A 192 -12.32 23.38 0.17
N SER A 193 -11.03 23.53 -0.06
CA SER A 193 -10.44 23.68 -1.38
C SER A 193 -10.72 22.41 -2.18
N ASP A 194 -11.47 22.55 -3.27
CA ASP A 194 -11.69 21.47 -4.26
C ASP A 194 -10.47 21.30 -5.18
N GLU A 195 -9.41 22.08 -4.96
CA GLU A 195 -8.16 21.98 -5.70
C GLU A 195 -7.28 20.87 -5.13
N LEU A 196 -6.91 19.94 -5.99
CA LEU A 196 -5.93 18.91 -5.69
C LEU A 196 -4.54 19.41 -6.02
N GLN A 197 -3.66 19.45 -5.03
CA GLN A 197 -2.27 19.83 -5.22
C GLN A 197 -1.35 18.61 -5.32
N LEU A 198 -0.45 18.62 -6.29
CA LEU A 198 0.52 17.56 -6.53
C LEU A 198 1.89 18.13 -6.91
N ILE A 199 2.97 17.49 -6.49
CA ILE A 199 4.35 17.84 -6.83
C ILE A 199 4.87 16.80 -7.82
N THR A 200 5.46 17.24 -8.92
CA THR A 200 6.12 16.39 -9.91
C THR A 200 7.56 16.81 -10.12
N GLY A 201 8.46 15.83 -10.11
CA GLY A 201 9.84 16.00 -10.55
C GLY A 201 10.10 15.16 -11.81
N THR A 202 10.89 15.69 -12.74
CA THR A 202 11.14 15.07 -14.04
C THR A 202 12.63 14.83 -14.31
N ALA A 203 12.91 13.94 -15.27
CA ALA A 203 14.26 13.64 -15.73
C ALA A 203 14.95 14.81 -16.46
N ASN A 204 14.21 15.78 -17.02
CA ASN A 204 14.78 17.01 -17.59
C ASN A 204 15.01 18.12 -16.55
N GLY A 205 14.77 17.83 -15.27
CA GLY A 205 15.05 18.74 -14.16
C GLY A 205 13.96 19.75 -13.86
N GLU A 206 12.73 19.52 -14.31
CA GLU A 206 11.59 20.32 -13.86
C GLU A 206 11.08 19.75 -12.53
N LEU A 207 10.96 20.62 -11.53
CA LEU A 207 10.31 20.32 -10.26
C LEU A 207 9.20 21.35 -10.08
N GLN A 208 7.95 20.90 -10.02
CA GLN A 208 6.77 21.77 -10.05
C GLN A 208 5.71 21.32 -9.06
N LEU A 209 5.03 22.28 -8.43
CA LEU A 209 3.77 22.10 -7.72
C LEU A 209 2.64 22.50 -8.69
N ILE A 210 1.68 21.61 -8.84
CA ILE A 210 0.56 21.72 -9.77
C ILE A 210 -0.74 21.64 -8.97
N GLY A 211 -1.63 22.62 -9.13
CA GLY A 211 -2.98 22.58 -8.61
C GLY A 211 -3.99 22.24 -9.71
N LEU A 212 -4.73 21.15 -9.51
CA LEU A 212 -5.79 20.69 -10.39
C LEU A 212 -7.14 20.92 -9.71
N SER A 213 -7.95 21.83 -10.26
CA SER A 213 -9.32 22.06 -9.79
C SER A 213 -10.34 21.54 -10.80
N ARG A 214 -11.38 20.87 -10.31
CA ARG A 214 -12.48 20.38 -11.16
C ARG A 214 -13.35 21.50 -11.72
N ASN A 215 -13.58 22.53 -10.91
CA ASN A 215 -14.54 23.59 -11.20
C ASN A 215 -13.89 24.80 -11.87
N ASN A 216 -12.56 24.89 -11.83
CA ASN A 216 -11.85 25.98 -12.45
C ASN A 216 -11.67 25.69 -13.95
N ILE A 217 -12.22 26.57 -14.79
CA ILE A 217 -12.12 26.47 -16.26
C ILE A 217 -10.73 26.91 -16.75
N GLY A 218 -9.95 27.56 -15.88
CA GLY A 218 -8.61 28.07 -16.17
C GLY A 218 -7.52 27.00 -16.30
N GLU A 219 -6.32 27.47 -16.62
CA GLU A 219 -5.11 26.64 -16.57
C GLU A 219 -4.83 26.17 -15.14
N PRO A 220 -4.25 24.97 -14.97
CA PRO A 220 -3.85 24.50 -13.64
C PRO A 220 -2.85 25.48 -13.03
N SER A 221 -2.99 25.75 -11.74
CA SER A 221 -2.03 26.59 -11.01
C SER A 221 -0.67 25.89 -10.99
N LYS A 222 0.41 26.66 -11.18
CA LYS A 222 1.77 26.13 -11.24
C LYS A 222 2.73 27.00 -10.47
N SER A 223 3.58 26.36 -9.68
CA SER A 223 4.77 26.95 -9.10
C SER A 223 5.96 26.03 -9.32
N SER A 224 7.11 26.61 -9.62
CA SER A 224 8.35 25.87 -9.92
C SER A 224 9.30 25.90 -8.72
N PHE A 225 10.16 24.91 -8.63
CA PHE A 225 11.27 24.89 -7.68
C PHE A 225 12.58 25.04 -8.45
N ALA A 226 13.49 25.89 -7.97
CA ALA A 226 14.75 26.16 -8.65
C ALA A 226 15.67 24.93 -8.59
N THR A 227 15.76 24.18 -9.69
CA THR A 227 16.65 23.01 -9.86
C THR A 227 17.92 23.32 -10.65
N ASN A 228 17.97 24.49 -11.30
CA ASN A 228 19.00 24.87 -12.27
C ASN A 228 19.13 23.89 -13.45
N GLY A 229 18.02 23.25 -13.84
CA GLY A 229 17.99 22.28 -14.94
C GLY A 229 18.61 20.92 -14.61
N LEU A 230 18.97 20.68 -13.35
CA LEU A 230 19.48 19.39 -12.91
C LEU A 230 18.33 18.36 -12.82
N PRO A 231 18.50 17.15 -13.37
CA PRO A 231 17.48 16.09 -13.31
C PRO A 231 17.01 15.81 -11.90
N VAL A 232 15.70 15.68 -11.68
CA VAL A 232 15.19 15.20 -10.40
C VAL A 232 15.26 13.67 -10.40
N ARG A 233 15.91 13.05 -9.42
CA ARG A 233 16.01 11.58 -9.32
C ARG A 233 15.00 10.98 -8.37
N SER A 234 14.84 11.61 -7.21
CA SER A 234 13.91 11.20 -6.17
C SER A 234 13.53 12.43 -5.36
N SER A 235 12.37 12.38 -4.71
CA SER A 235 11.97 13.38 -3.74
C SER A 235 11.11 12.77 -2.64
N SER A 236 10.93 13.52 -1.56
CA SER A 236 10.06 13.16 -0.45
C SER A 236 9.48 14.43 0.16
N VAL A 237 8.23 14.33 0.65
CA VAL A 237 7.50 15.46 1.23
C VAL A 237 7.21 15.17 2.69
N LEU A 238 7.58 16.12 3.56
CA LEU A 238 7.21 16.14 4.96
C LEU A 238 6.02 17.11 5.14
N GLN A 239 4.83 16.57 5.39
CA GLN A 239 3.66 17.36 5.78
C GLN A 239 3.52 17.37 7.30
N ARG A 240 3.50 18.58 7.88
CA ARG A 240 3.23 18.80 9.30
C ARG A 240 1.89 19.51 9.46
N PRO A 241 1.07 19.15 10.46
CA PRO A 241 -0.14 19.91 10.74
C PRO A 241 0.21 21.38 11.00
N TRP A 242 -0.53 22.30 10.38
CA TRP A 242 -0.43 23.74 10.61
C TRP A 242 0.91 24.38 10.22
N GLN A 243 1.71 23.70 9.39
CA GLN A 243 2.98 24.21 8.89
C GLN A 243 3.10 23.92 7.38
N PRO A 244 3.80 24.79 6.62
CA PRO A 244 4.01 24.55 5.21
C PRO A 244 4.78 23.23 5.00
N PRO A 245 4.40 22.42 4.01
CA PRO A 245 5.13 21.21 3.69
C PRO A 245 6.59 21.52 3.34
N VAL A 246 7.48 20.59 3.66
CA VAL A 246 8.90 20.65 3.27
C VAL A 246 9.16 19.56 2.24
N LEU A 247 9.79 19.93 1.14
CA LEU A 247 10.16 19.03 0.05
C LEU A 247 11.68 18.83 0.07
N ALA A 248 12.12 17.57 0.13
CA ALA A 248 13.50 17.20 -0.13
C ALA A 248 13.58 16.60 -1.54
N ALA A 249 14.52 17.07 -2.35
CA ALA A 249 14.75 16.57 -3.70
C ALA A 249 16.22 16.22 -3.91
N SER A 250 16.46 15.04 -4.48
CA SER A 250 17.76 14.64 -5.02
C SER A 250 17.85 15.11 -6.47
N LEU A 251 18.76 16.04 -6.72
CA LEU A 251 19.07 16.61 -8.02
C LEU A 251 20.37 16.04 -8.56
N ASP A 252 20.39 15.72 -9.86
CA ASP A 252 21.47 14.98 -10.50
C ASP A 252 21.80 13.71 -9.69
N ASP A 253 23.05 13.38 -9.40
CA ASP A 253 23.37 12.15 -8.66
C ASP A 253 23.87 12.39 -7.23
N THR A 254 24.21 13.62 -6.83
CA THR A 254 24.86 13.89 -5.53
C THR A 254 24.25 15.05 -4.74
N ARG A 255 23.42 15.90 -5.35
CA ARG A 255 22.94 17.13 -4.71
C ARG A 255 21.59 16.91 -4.06
N ILE A 256 21.47 17.27 -2.79
CA ILE A 256 20.19 17.26 -2.07
C ILE A 256 19.79 18.68 -1.75
N CYS A 257 18.58 19.07 -2.16
CA CYS A 257 18.00 20.38 -1.92
C CYS A 257 16.74 20.24 -1.07
N LEU A 258 16.56 21.18 -0.14
CA LEU A 258 15.32 21.37 0.61
C LEU A 258 14.57 22.59 0.09
N TYR A 259 13.25 22.48 -0.02
CA TYR A 259 12.37 23.55 -0.42
C TYR A 259 11.20 23.65 0.57
N THR A 260 10.74 24.87 0.81
CA THR A 260 9.44 25.09 1.45
C THR A 260 8.37 25.14 0.37
N VAL A 261 7.29 24.40 0.57
CA VAL A 261 6.19 24.33 -0.39
C VAL A 261 5.20 25.44 -0.07
N ASP A 262 5.16 26.46 -0.93
CA ASP A 262 4.22 27.58 -0.87
C ASP A 262 3.56 27.76 -2.24
N ALA A 263 2.24 27.55 -2.31
CA ALA A 263 1.49 27.67 -3.55
C ALA A 263 1.41 29.12 -4.07
N ASN A 264 1.65 30.11 -3.21
CA ASN A 264 1.57 31.53 -3.58
C ASN A 264 2.86 32.04 -4.24
N GLN A 265 3.95 31.28 -4.16
CA GLN A 265 5.23 31.66 -4.75
C GLN A 265 5.36 31.04 -6.14
N PRO A 266 5.57 31.82 -7.22
CA PRO A 266 5.69 31.28 -8.57
C PRO A 266 6.95 30.44 -8.76
N THR A 267 8.03 30.79 -8.05
CA THR A 267 9.28 30.05 -8.04
C THR A 267 9.86 30.04 -6.64
N ALA A 268 10.09 28.85 -6.08
CA ALA A 268 10.68 28.65 -4.77
C ALA A 268 12.17 28.27 -4.89
N GLU A 269 13.02 28.99 -4.16
CA GLU A 269 14.44 28.69 -4.04
C GLU A 269 14.71 27.61 -2.98
N ALA A 270 15.86 26.96 -3.07
CA ALA A 270 16.26 25.96 -2.08
C ALA A 270 16.59 26.66 -0.75
N THR A 271 15.91 26.26 0.31
CA THR A 271 16.17 26.77 1.68
C THR A 271 17.47 26.22 2.25
N SER A 272 17.89 25.04 1.80
CA SER A 272 19.14 24.40 2.18
C SER A 272 19.61 23.46 1.07
N GLN A 273 20.93 23.33 0.92
CA GLN A 273 21.53 22.42 -0.05
C GLN A 273 22.78 21.76 0.52
N ILE A 274 22.95 20.48 0.23
CA ILE A 274 24.18 19.73 0.49
C ILE A 274 24.62 18.99 -0.78
N ASP A 275 25.91 18.70 -0.87
CA ASP A 275 26.48 17.82 -1.90
C ASP A 275 27.07 16.60 -1.20
N ILE A 276 26.61 15.42 -1.59
CA ILE A 276 27.09 14.16 -1.06
C ILE A 276 28.43 13.90 -1.74
N GLY A 277 29.51 14.29 -1.06
CA GLY A 277 30.85 14.36 -1.62
C GLY A 277 31.23 13.17 -2.51
N ARG A 278 31.88 13.47 -3.64
CA ARG A 278 32.45 12.45 -4.54
C ARG A 278 33.59 11.72 -3.81
N PRO A 279 33.74 10.39 -3.96
CA PRO A 279 34.87 9.70 -3.36
C PRO A 279 36.16 10.28 -3.91
N THR A 280 37.13 10.49 -3.03
CA THR A 280 38.47 10.98 -3.36
C THR A 280 39.21 10.08 -4.35
N ASN A 281 38.77 8.82 -4.51
CA ASN A 281 39.43 7.80 -5.32
C ASN A 281 38.73 7.61 -6.67
N GLY A 282 38.73 8.65 -7.51
CA GLY A 282 38.74 8.68 -8.99
C GLY A 282 37.90 7.75 -9.90
N HIS A 283 37.24 6.69 -9.41
CA HIS A 283 36.75 5.60 -10.28
C HIS A 283 35.32 5.11 -10.01
N ARG A 284 34.61 5.60 -8.99
CA ARG A 284 33.20 5.25 -8.78
C ARG A 284 32.38 6.47 -8.41
N THR A 285 31.48 6.90 -9.29
CA THR A 285 30.49 7.92 -8.97
C THR A 285 29.42 7.30 -8.08
N TYR A 286 29.33 7.73 -6.81
CA TYR A 286 28.17 7.41 -5.98
C TYR A 286 26.96 8.15 -6.49
N ARG A 287 25.79 7.51 -6.46
CA ARG A 287 24.51 8.10 -6.81
C ARG A 287 23.54 8.02 -5.64
N ALA A 288 22.81 9.10 -5.40
CA ALA A 288 21.62 9.11 -4.56
C ALA A 288 20.44 8.48 -5.32
N TRP A 289 19.99 7.34 -4.82
CA TRP A 289 18.89 6.56 -5.37
C TRP A 289 17.55 6.90 -4.71
N SER A 290 17.55 7.19 -3.41
CA SER A 290 16.37 7.65 -2.67
C SER A 290 16.70 8.74 -1.69
N THR A 291 15.71 9.57 -1.42
CA THR A 291 15.70 10.60 -0.39
C THR A 291 14.35 10.54 0.30
N THR A 292 14.32 10.20 1.59
CA THR A 292 13.08 9.95 2.34
C THR A 292 13.15 10.59 3.71
N PHE A 293 12.13 11.35 4.10
CA PHE A 293 11.97 11.79 5.48
C PHE A 293 11.63 10.60 6.39
N LEU A 294 12.45 10.36 7.41
CA LEU A 294 12.15 9.37 8.45
C LEU A 294 11.30 9.97 9.58
N SER A 295 11.48 11.26 9.83
CA SER A 295 10.75 12.02 10.85
C SER A 295 10.82 13.52 10.53
N SER A 296 10.25 14.35 11.41
CA SER A 296 10.35 15.81 11.27
C SER A 296 11.76 16.39 11.46
N SER A 297 12.72 15.57 11.93
CA SER A 297 14.09 15.99 12.21
C SER A 297 15.15 15.15 11.50
N HIS A 298 14.76 14.13 10.70
CA HIS A 298 15.70 13.21 10.08
C HIS A 298 15.35 12.95 8.62
N LEU A 299 16.35 13.09 7.75
CA LEU A 299 16.30 12.75 6.34
C LEU A 299 17.27 11.58 6.08
N ALA A 300 16.76 10.51 5.50
CA ALA A 300 17.57 9.39 5.05
C ALA A 300 17.83 9.48 3.55
N ILE A 301 19.06 9.14 3.16
CA ILE A 301 19.48 9.11 1.77
C ILE A 301 20.06 7.73 1.47
N GLY A 302 19.47 7.06 0.47
CA GLY A 302 19.96 5.80 -0.07
C GLY A 302 20.97 6.09 -1.19
N LEU A 303 22.18 5.58 -1.02
CA LEU A 303 23.32 5.76 -1.92
C LEU A 303 23.72 4.43 -2.55
N GLY A 304 24.44 4.51 -3.66
CA GLY A 304 25.01 3.32 -4.26
C GLY A 304 25.75 3.56 -5.56
N PRO A 305 26.79 2.77 -5.87
CA PRO A 305 27.33 1.66 -5.05
C PRO A 305 28.29 2.16 -3.96
N SER A 306 28.04 1.87 -2.67
CA SER A 306 28.84 2.31 -1.50
C SER A 306 29.00 1.20 -0.44
N GLU A 307 30.03 1.30 0.40
CA GLU A 307 30.20 0.45 1.60
C GLU A 307 29.25 0.88 2.73
N GLU A 308 28.93 2.17 2.77
CA GLU A 308 28.00 2.80 3.71
C GLU A 308 26.84 3.41 2.90
N PRO A 309 25.94 2.61 2.30
CA PRO A 309 24.97 3.10 1.33
C PRO A 309 23.77 3.82 1.94
N ILE A 310 23.73 4.05 3.26
CA ILE A 310 22.63 4.78 3.91
C ILE A 310 23.22 5.89 4.76
N HIS A 311 22.85 7.12 4.46
CA HIS A 311 23.25 8.31 5.22
C HIS A 311 22.02 8.95 5.88
N ILE A 312 22.11 9.21 7.18
CA ILE A 312 21.08 9.92 7.93
C ILE A 312 21.58 11.33 8.24
N HIS A 313 20.84 12.33 7.77
CA HIS A 313 21.11 13.73 8.02
C HIS A 313 20.06 14.31 8.97
N GLU A 314 20.51 15.18 9.87
CA GLU A 314 19.63 15.93 10.76
C GLU A 314 19.06 17.15 10.04
N LEU A 315 17.76 17.40 10.26
CA LEU A 315 17.07 18.60 9.81
C LEU A 315 16.99 19.60 10.97
N THR A 316 17.74 20.68 10.85
CA THR A 316 17.81 21.79 11.82
C THR A 316 16.99 22.98 11.33
N PRO A 317 16.65 23.97 12.20
CA PRO A 317 16.04 25.22 11.75
C PRO A 317 16.89 25.99 10.72
N SER A 318 18.22 25.83 10.76
CA SER A 318 19.16 26.38 9.77
C SER A 318 19.26 25.59 8.47
N GLY A 319 18.55 24.47 8.35
CA GLY A 319 18.58 23.60 7.17
C GLY A 319 19.15 22.21 7.46
N LEU A 320 19.59 21.54 6.41
CA LEU A 320 20.11 20.17 6.45
C LEU A 320 21.56 20.15 6.94
N SER A 321 21.88 19.26 7.88
CA SER A 321 23.27 19.05 8.29
C SER A 321 24.14 18.62 7.10
N LYS A 322 25.32 19.24 6.96
CA LYS A 322 26.29 18.91 5.91
C LYS A 322 26.80 17.47 6.06
N ASP A 323 27.16 17.11 7.27
CA ASP A 323 27.64 15.76 7.59
C ASP A 323 26.49 14.88 8.10
N PRO A 324 26.45 13.59 7.71
CA PRO A 324 25.46 12.67 8.23
C PRO A 324 25.73 12.40 9.71
N ILE A 325 24.68 12.44 10.54
CA ILE A 325 24.75 12.07 11.96
C ILE A 325 25.01 10.57 12.13
N ARG A 326 24.66 9.77 11.11
CA ARG A 326 24.86 8.33 11.09
C ARG A 326 24.97 7.81 9.68
N LYS A 327 25.86 6.84 9.49
CA LYS A 327 25.97 6.04 8.28
C LYS A 327 25.74 4.58 8.63
N TYR A 328 25.12 3.83 7.72
CA TYR A 328 24.94 2.39 7.89
C TYR A 328 25.62 1.62 6.77
N THR A 329 26.30 0.55 7.17
CA THR A 329 26.65 -0.55 6.28
C THR A 329 25.48 -1.54 6.18
N LEU A 330 25.53 -2.47 5.23
CA LEU A 330 24.50 -3.50 5.06
C LEU A 330 24.81 -4.83 5.77
N ARG A 331 25.88 -4.86 6.57
CA ARG A 331 26.31 -6.03 7.35
C ARG A 331 26.75 -5.61 8.74
N ASN A 332 26.60 -6.51 9.71
CA ASN A 332 27.15 -6.29 11.04
C ASN A 332 28.59 -6.82 11.10
N ASP A 333 29.44 -6.21 11.93
CA ASP A 333 30.88 -6.55 12.00
C ASP A 333 31.16 -8.02 12.36
N PHE A 334 30.23 -8.67 13.07
CA PHE A 334 30.32 -10.09 13.44
C PHE A 334 30.26 -11.06 12.25
N GLU A 335 29.78 -10.63 11.07
CA GLU A 335 29.75 -11.46 9.86
C GLU A 335 31.08 -11.43 9.09
N ASN A 336 32.02 -10.56 9.47
CA ASN A 336 33.33 -10.41 8.81
C ASN A 336 34.42 -11.37 9.34
N LEU A 337 34.07 -12.31 10.22
CA LEU A 337 35.00 -13.30 10.79
C LEU A 337 35.60 -14.27 9.75
N GLU A 338 35.07 -14.33 8.53
CA GLU A 338 35.56 -15.21 7.44
C GLU A 338 36.75 -14.65 6.62
N GLY A 339 37.46 -13.62 7.10
CA GLY A 339 38.77 -13.24 6.55
C GLY A 339 38.75 -12.62 5.13
N SER A 340 37.57 -12.33 4.57
CA SER A 340 37.46 -11.61 3.30
C SER A 340 37.71 -10.11 3.52
N THR A 341 38.87 -9.63 3.09
CA THR A 341 39.26 -8.20 3.11
C THR A 341 38.62 -7.37 2.00
N LYS A 342 37.76 -7.96 1.16
CA LYS A 342 37.09 -7.24 0.08
C LYS A 342 35.92 -6.44 0.64
N LYS A 343 36.08 -5.12 0.63
CA LYS A 343 35.02 -4.13 0.85
C LYS A 343 33.86 -4.37 -0.14
N ILE A 344 32.74 -4.87 0.36
CA ILE A 344 31.53 -5.13 -0.44
C ILE A 344 30.76 -3.81 -0.56
N THR A 345 30.60 -3.34 -1.79
CA THR A 345 29.78 -2.15 -2.09
C THR A 345 28.42 -2.60 -2.60
N SER A 346 27.36 -1.94 -2.15
CA SER A 346 25.99 -2.18 -2.63
C SER A 346 25.24 -0.86 -2.83
N SER A 347 24.03 -0.94 -3.39
CA SER A 347 23.15 0.20 -3.62
C SER A 347 21.85 0.01 -2.87
N VAL A 348 21.38 1.06 -2.20
CA VAL A 348 20.08 1.08 -1.52
C VAL A 348 19.07 1.87 -2.35
N TYR A 349 18.02 1.21 -2.82
CA TYR A 349 17.02 1.82 -3.70
C TYR A 349 15.89 2.47 -2.89
N PRO A 350 15.01 1.73 -2.19
CA PRO A 350 14.05 2.35 -1.28
C PRO A 350 14.54 2.41 0.17
N ILE A 351 14.18 3.50 0.85
CA ILE A 351 14.19 3.63 2.31
C ILE A 351 12.79 4.06 2.74
N VAL A 352 12.19 3.38 3.72
CA VAL A 352 10.84 3.70 4.20
C VAL A 352 10.75 3.59 5.74
N PRO A 353 10.24 4.60 6.45
CA PRO A 353 10.03 4.51 7.90
C PRO A 353 8.91 3.52 8.24
N LEU A 354 9.03 2.83 9.37
CA LEU A 354 7.92 2.04 9.89
C LEU A 354 6.84 2.94 10.50
N PRO A 355 5.55 2.71 10.19
CA PRO A 355 4.45 3.49 10.74
C PRO A 355 4.49 3.56 12.28
N ASN A 356 4.10 4.71 12.82
CA ASN A 356 4.08 5.02 14.25
C ASN A 356 5.45 4.93 14.95
N THR A 357 6.54 4.96 14.19
CA THR A 357 7.91 5.05 14.71
C THR A 357 8.66 6.18 14.02
N THR A 358 9.55 6.86 14.74
CA THR A 358 10.42 7.92 14.17
C THR A 358 11.87 7.47 14.04
N GLN A 359 12.19 6.28 14.54
CA GLN A 359 13.55 5.77 14.72
C GLN A 359 13.81 4.48 13.96
N VAL A 360 12.76 3.79 13.50
CA VAL A 360 12.87 2.48 12.86
C VAL A 360 12.47 2.60 11.41
N PHE A 361 13.28 2.05 10.52
CA PHE A 361 13.04 2.10 9.08
C PHE A 361 13.54 0.84 8.38
N LEU A 362 13.03 0.61 7.18
CA LEU A 362 13.42 -0.47 6.30
C LEU A 362 14.20 0.08 5.11
N SER A 363 15.19 -0.68 4.65
CA SER A 363 15.88 -0.44 3.38
C SER A 363 15.80 -1.65 2.47
N GLY A 364 15.75 -1.40 1.15
CA GLY A 364 15.85 -2.42 0.12
C GLY A 364 17.11 -2.21 -0.70
N ALA A 365 17.87 -3.27 -0.95
CA ALA A 365 19.16 -3.17 -1.61
C ALA A 365 19.24 -3.97 -2.91
N TYR A 366 20.34 -3.77 -3.63
CA TYR A 366 20.64 -4.44 -4.90
C TYR A 366 20.80 -5.97 -4.77
N ASP A 367 21.17 -6.45 -3.59
CA ASP A 367 21.33 -7.88 -3.27
C ASP A 367 20.00 -8.62 -3.06
N GLY A 368 18.86 -7.93 -3.14
CA GLY A 368 17.54 -8.54 -2.98
C GLY A 368 17.09 -8.71 -1.53
N ASP A 369 17.93 -8.32 -0.57
CA ASP A 369 17.61 -8.35 0.85
C ASP A 369 16.89 -7.05 1.28
N ILE A 370 16.05 -7.21 2.30
CA ILE A 370 15.42 -6.09 3.00
C ILE A 370 15.97 -6.06 4.43
N ARG A 371 16.36 -4.88 4.90
CA ARG A 371 16.99 -4.72 6.22
C ARG A 371 16.21 -3.75 7.09
N LEU A 372 16.04 -4.12 8.35
CA LEU A 372 15.49 -3.28 9.41
C LEU A 372 16.63 -2.56 10.13
N HIS A 373 16.46 -1.27 10.33
CA HIS A 373 17.41 -0.40 11.01
C HIS A 373 16.72 0.34 12.16
N ASP A 374 17.43 0.54 13.27
CA ASP A 374 17.00 1.40 14.39
C ASP A 374 18.06 2.47 14.64
N LEU A 375 17.66 3.74 14.61
CA LEU A 375 18.51 4.90 14.87
C LEU A 375 19.06 4.89 16.31
N ARG A 376 18.39 4.22 17.25
CA ARG A 376 18.78 4.15 18.67
C ARG A 376 19.78 3.04 18.98
N SER A 377 19.82 2.01 18.16
CA SER A 377 20.73 0.87 18.33
C SER A 377 22.09 1.17 17.73
N SER A 378 23.18 0.63 18.28
CA SER A 378 24.51 0.73 17.67
C SER A 378 24.70 -0.20 16.46
N ARG A 379 23.81 -1.18 16.25
CA ARG A 379 23.94 -2.15 15.15
C ARG A 379 23.62 -1.52 13.81
N ASN A 380 24.26 -2.01 12.74
CA ASN A 380 23.98 -1.55 11.39
C ASN A 380 22.68 -2.16 10.86
N VAL A 381 22.42 -3.42 11.19
CA VAL A 381 21.22 -4.16 10.77
C VAL A 381 20.63 -4.88 11.98
N GLU A 382 19.37 -4.60 12.28
CA GLU A 382 18.65 -5.28 13.35
C GLU A 382 18.13 -6.65 12.92
N GLN A 383 17.52 -6.68 11.75
CA GLN A 383 16.87 -7.85 11.17
C GLN A 383 17.00 -7.79 9.64
N THR A 384 17.16 -8.94 9.00
CA THR A 384 17.15 -9.08 7.54
C THR A 384 15.99 -9.99 7.14
N TYR A 385 15.23 -9.58 6.12
CA TYR A 385 14.19 -10.37 5.47
C TYR A 385 14.69 -10.76 4.08
N THR A 386 14.78 -12.07 3.84
CA THR A 386 15.38 -12.62 2.62
C THR A 386 14.47 -13.67 2.02
N ASP A 387 14.44 -13.71 0.70
CA ASP A 387 13.79 -14.77 -0.07
C ASP A 387 14.87 -15.60 -0.75
N ARG A 388 15.00 -16.85 -0.33
CA ARG A 388 16.04 -17.76 -0.83
C ARG A 388 15.84 -18.18 -2.29
N THR A 389 14.68 -17.88 -2.87
CA THR A 389 14.35 -18.28 -4.24
C THR A 389 14.54 -17.16 -5.26
N ASP A 390 14.69 -15.92 -4.81
CA ASP A 390 14.84 -14.76 -5.67
C ASP A 390 15.77 -13.73 -5.03
N GLU A 391 16.91 -13.50 -5.67
CA GLU A 391 17.92 -12.51 -5.28
C GLU A 391 17.75 -11.18 -6.06
N SER A 392 16.58 -10.94 -6.64
CA SER A 392 16.34 -9.74 -7.44
C SER A 392 16.33 -8.50 -6.55
N ALA A 393 17.07 -7.46 -6.97
CA ALA A 393 17.13 -6.17 -6.28
C ALA A 393 15.74 -5.63 -5.90
N ILE A 394 15.65 -5.00 -4.73
CA ILE A 394 14.40 -4.43 -4.21
C ILE A 394 14.26 -2.98 -4.67
N TYR A 395 13.24 -2.65 -5.46
CA TYR A 395 13.01 -1.29 -5.99
C TYR A 395 11.96 -0.49 -5.22
N SER A 396 11.02 -1.16 -4.55
CA SER A 396 9.98 -0.49 -3.78
C SER A 396 9.64 -1.26 -2.52
N LEU A 397 9.26 -0.52 -1.47
CA LEU A 397 8.85 -1.05 -0.17
C LEU A 397 7.57 -0.36 0.28
N LEU A 398 6.65 -1.13 0.87
CA LEU A 398 5.41 -0.64 1.43
C LEU A 398 5.11 -1.36 2.75
N PRO A 399 5.46 -0.78 3.90
CA PRO A 399 5.09 -1.31 5.20
C PRO A 399 3.59 -1.12 5.44
N ARG A 400 2.96 -2.13 6.03
CA ARG A 400 1.55 -2.16 6.41
C ARG A 400 1.47 -2.29 7.93
N GLY A 401 1.48 -1.14 8.57
CA GLY A 401 1.68 -1.05 10.02
C GLY A 401 3.04 -1.63 10.40
N GLN A 402 3.07 -2.35 11.51
CA GLN A 402 4.24 -3.12 11.96
C GLN A 402 4.02 -4.62 11.74
N GLU A 403 3.02 -4.99 10.93
CA GLU A 403 2.61 -6.39 10.79
C GLU A 403 3.12 -7.05 9.51
N LYS A 404 3.05 -6.34 8.39
CA LYS A 404 3.40 -6.89 7.08
C LYS A 404 4.22 -5.90 6.29
N LEU A 405 5.07 -6.43 5.43
CA LEU A 405 5.86 -5.69 4.46
C LEU A 405 5.60 -6.23 3.06
N ILE A 406 5.38 -5.34 2.11
CA ILE A 406 5.31 -5.66 0.70
C ILE A 406 6.54 -5.06 0.03
N ALA A 407 7.25 -5.84 -0.77
CA ALA A 407 8.42 -5.41 -1.53
C ALA A 407 8.26 -5.72 -3.00
N GLY A 408 8.58 -4.73 -3.84
CA GLY A 408 8.61 -4.88 -5.29
C GLY A 408 10.03 -5.14 -5.78
N THR A 409 10.22 -6.19 -6.59
CA THR A 409 11.55 -6.57 -7.07
C THR A 409 11.84 -6.03 -8.47
N SER A 410 13.11 -6.11 -8.86
CA SER A 410 13.61 -5.69 -10.15
C SER A 410 13.26 -6.63 -11.31
N LYS A 411 12.76 -7.85 -11.05
CA LYS A 411 12.47 -8.85 -12.09
C LYS A 411 11.10 -9.50 -11.92
N HIS A 412 10.58 -10.05 -13.01
CA HIS A 412 9.40 -10.93 -13.07
C HIS A 412 8.09 -10.34 -12.54
N THR A 413 8.04 -9.03 -12.32
CA THR A 413 6.90 -8.30 -11.77
C THR A 413 6.44 -8.95 -10.46
N LEU A 414 7.42 -9.30 -9.63
CA LEU A 414 7.24 -10.07 -8.40
C LEU A 414 7.04 -9.12 -7.23
N LEU A 415 6.02 -9.39 -6.43
CA LEU A 415 5.88 -8.87 -5.08
C LEU A 415 6.30 -9.92 -4.08
N LYS A 416 7.11 -9.53 -3.09
CA LYS A 416 7.40 -10.32 -1.91
C LYS A 416 6.59 -9.78 -0.74
N VAL A 417 5.95 -10.64 0.02
CA VAL A 417 5.18 -10.28 1.20
C VAL A 417 5.76 -10.99 2.41
N PHE A 418 6.24 -10.20 3.37
CA PHE A 418 6.85 -10.66 4.61
C PHE A 418 5.96 -10.35 5.82
N ASP A 419 5.86 -11.27 6.77
CA ASP A 419 5.24 -11.06 8.07
C ASP A 419 6.29 -10.56 9.08
N LEU A 420 6.17 -9.29 9.49
CA LEU A 420 7.13 -8.65 10.40
C LEU A 420 6.96 -9.11 11.86
N ARG A 421 5.87 -9.83 12.18
CA ARG A 421 5.52 -10.19 13.56
C ARG A 421 6.27 -11.40 14.10
N LEU A 422 6.99 -12.14 13.25
CA LEU A 422 7.71 -13.35 13.62
C LEU A 422 6.82 -14.36 14.39
N GLY A 423 5.54 -14.46 13.99
CA GLY A 423 4.54 -15.35 14.60
C GLY A 423 3.73 -14.74 15.76
N ALA A 424 4.08 -13.55 16.27
CA ALA A 424 3.34 -12.87 17.34
C ALA A 424 2.13 -12.08 16.80
N LYS A 425 0.97 -12.73 16.65
CA LYS A 425 -0.27 -12.07 16.21
C LYS A 425 -1.10 -11.57 17.40
N ALA A 426 -1.44 -10.27 17.42
CA ALA A 426 -2.37 -9.70 18.40
C ALA A 426 -3.83 -10.11 18.16
N TYR A 427 -4.15 -10.50 16.91
CA TYR A 427 -5.47 -10.95 16.47
C TYR A 427 -5.34 -12.09 15.45
N SER A 428 -6.18 -13.11 15.58
CA SER A 428 -6.39 -14.15 14.57
C SER A 428 -7.88 -14.30 14.25
N TYR A 429 -8.21 -14.31 12.96
CA TYR A 429 -9.59 -14.57 12.54
C TYR A 429 -10.02 -16.02 12.80
N LEU A 430 -9.07 -16.95 13.00
CA LEU A 430 -9.36 -18.35 13.28
C LEU A 430 -9.96 -18.55 14.66
N ASP A 431 -9.68 -17.66 15.61
CA ASP A 431 -10.23 -17.68 16.97
C ASP A 431 -11.75 -17.51 16.98
N ALA A 432 -12.32 -16.92 15.93
CA ALA A 432 -13.77 -16.81 15.76
C ALA A 432 -14.41 -18.11 15.26
N SER A 433 -13.62 -19.04 14.71
CA SER A 433 -14.09 -20.29 14.09
C SER A 433 -13.99 -21.53 14.97
N SER A 434 -13.41 -21.40 16.16
CA SER A 434 -13.21 -22.48 17.14
C SER A 434 -14.46 -22.83 17.96
N SER A 435 -15.54 -22.05 17.83
CA SER A 435 -16.78 -22.20 18.59
C SER A 435 -17.79 -23.21 18.01
N GLY A 436 -17.45 -23.91 16.91
CA GLY A 436 -18.34 -24.86 16.25
C GLY A 436 -17.67 -26.20 15.95
N GLY A 437 -17.66 -27.12 16.93
CA GLY A 437 -17.42 -28.55 16.70
C GLY A 437 -16.15 -29.10 17.37
N ALA A 438 -16.33 -29.82 18.48
CA ALA A 438 -15.32 -30.64 19.14
C ALA A 438 -14.94 -31.93 18.37
N GLY A 439 -15.18 -31.98 17.06
CA GLY A 439 -14.86 -33.13 16.21
C GLY A 439 -13.92 -32.73 15.09
N THR A 440 -12.75 -33.39 15.03
CA THR A 440 -11.70 -33.27 13.99
C THR A 440 -10.66 -32.14 14.13
N ALA A 441 -10.09 -31.98 15.32
CA ALA A 441 -8.81 -31.26 15.51
C ALA A 441 -7.62 -31.90 14.74
N GLN A 442 -7.79 -33.10 14.18
CA GLN A 442 -6.76 -33.81 13.41
C GLN A 442 -6.79 -33.53 11.89
N GLY A 443 -7.86 -32.95 11.34
CA GLY A 443 -8.01 -32.70 9.89
C GLY A 443 -7.65 -31.30 9.40
N ARG A 444 -7.44 -30.35 10.33
CA ARG A 444 -7.19 -28.92 10.04
C ARG A 444 -5.71 -28.53 10.00
N ARG A 445 -4.79 -29.48 10.23
CA ARG A 445 -3.33 -29.30 10.14
C ARG A 445 -2.75 -29.65 8.76
N LEU A 446 -3.42 -29.31 7.67
CA LEU A 446 -2.78 -29.31 6.35
C LEU A 446 -1.84 -28.10 6.26
N GLY A 447 -0.66 -28.24 6.89
CA GLY A 447 0.64 -27.66 6.51
C GLY A 447 0.84 -26.15 6.46
N TRP A 448 -0.20 -25.32 6.30
CA TRP A 448 -0.01 -23.88 6.21
C TRP A 448 0.10 -23.26 7.59
N LYS A 449 1.30 -22.77 7.90
CA LYS A 449 1.50 -21.89 9.05
C LYS A 449 0.83 -20.56 8.76
N ASP A 450 -0.08 -20.17 9.63
CA ASP A 450 -0.67 -18.83 9.63
C ASP A 450 0.45 -17.77 9.62
N GLY A 451 0.51 -16.96 8.56
CA GLY A 451 1.50 -15.88 8.45
C GLY A 451 2.82 -16.26 7.78
N SER A 452 2.84 -17.26 6.89
CA SER A 452 4.02 -17.51 6.05
C SER A 452 4.22 -16.42 5.00
N ASP A 453 5.48 -16.12 4.75
CA ASP A 453 5.93 -15.23 3.69
C ASP A 453 5.61 -15.83 2.32
N TRP A 454 5.23 -14.98 1.38
CA TRP A 454 4.75 -15.44 0.07
C TRP A 454 5.05 -14.42 -1.02
N ASN A 455 5.10 -14.93 -2.25
CA ASN A 455 5.46 -14.14 -3.42
C ASN A 455 4.35 -14.19 -4.47
N LEU A 456 4.05 -13.04 -5.07
CA LEU A 456 2.97 -12.86 -6.04
C LEU A 456 3.51 -12.35 -7.37
N PHE A 457 3.20 -13.06 -8.45
CA PHE A 457 3.44 -12.59 -9.80
C PHE A 457 2.28 -11.69 -10.22
N LEU A 458 2.54 -10.41 -10.48
CA LEU A 458 1.53 -9.47 -10.98
C LEU A 458 1.25 -9.64 -12.47
N LYS A 459 1.99 -10.51 -13.16
CA LYS A 459 1.70 -10.89 -14.53
C LYS A 459 0.52 -11.88 -14.55
N PRO A 460 -0.59 -11.57 -15.24
CA PRO A 460 -1.71 -12.49 -15.35
C PRO A 460 -1.29 -13.76 -16.09
N HIS A 461 -1.56 -14.93 -15.50
CA HIS A 461 -1.16 -16.22 -16.06
C HIS A 461 -2.05 -16.66 -17.23
N SER A 462 -3.28 -16.12 -17.33
CA SER A 462 -4.23 -16.39 -18.42
C SER A 462 -3.97 -15.58 -19.70
N ALA A 463 -2.95 -14.71 -19.74
CA ALA A 463 -2.64 -13.86 -20.88
C ALA A 463 -2.07 -14.60 -22.12
N THR A 464 -2.04 -15.94 -22.08
CA THR A 464 -1.62 -16.82 -23.18
C THR A 464 -2.73 -17.19 -24.16
N TYR A 465 -4.00 -16.83 -23.92
CA TYR A 465 -5.07 -17.09 -24.89
C TYR A 465 -4.96 -16.18 -26.13
N SER A 466 -4.30 -16.68 -27.17
CA SER A 466 -4.15 -16.08 -28.50
C SER A 466 -5.43 -16.14 -29.36
N GLY A 467 -6.61 -16.20 -28.75
CA GLY A 467 -7.88 -16.46 -29.43
C GLY A 467 -8.77 -15.24 -29.56
N ARG A 468 -8.84 -14.68 -30.78
CA ARG A 468 -9.87 -13.78 -31.32
C ARG A 468 -9.97 -12.36 -30.71
N GLY A 469 -9.30 -11.44 -31.41
CA GLY A 469 -9.82 -10.09 -31.61
C GLY A 469 -9.39 -9.03 -30.60
N GLY A 470 -8.16 -8.55 -30.74
CA GLY A 470 -7.80 -7.20 -30.30
C GLY A 470 -7.18 -7.09 -28.89
N GLY A 471 -5.84 -7.06 -28.87
CA GLY A 471 -5.11 -6.21 -27.92
C GLY A 471 -4.67 -6.84 -26.61
N ASN A 472 -3.72 -7.77 -26.63
CA ASN A 472 -2.88 -8.04 -25.44
C ASN A 472 -1.44 -8.44 -25.81
N ASN A 473 -0.82 -7.70 -26.72
CA ASN A 473 0.63 -7.79 -27.02
C ASN A 473 1.53 -7.42 -25.80
N TRP A 474 0.93 -6.97 -24.70
CA TRP A 474 1.58 -6.59 -23.44
C TRP A 474 2.26 -7.77 -22.74
N ALA A 475 1.59 -8.92 -22.64
CA ALA A 475 2.08 -10.08 -21.89
C ALA A 475 3.36 -10.72 -22.48
N ARG A 476 3.69 -10.42 -23.74
CA ARG A 476 4.91 -10.91 -24.40
C ARG A 476 6.16 -10.09 -24.10
N ARG A 477 6.05 -8.80 -23.75
CA ARG A 477 7.22 -7.92 -23.50
C ARG A 477 7.62 -7.82 -22.02
N SER A 478 6.74 -8.20 -21.10
CA SER A 478 6.93 -7.99 -19.65
C SER A 478 7.63 -9.13 -18.89
N ALA A 479 8.32 -10.07 -19.57
CA ALA A 479 8.91 -11.24 -18.90
C ALA A 479 9.94 -10.87 -17.80
N GLU A 480 10.54 -9.69 -17.89
CA GLU A 480 11.55 -9.16 -16.97
C GLU A 480 11.14 -7.81 -16.33
N SER A 481 9.86 -7.41 -16.42
CA SER A 481 9.40 -6.13 -15.88
C SER A 481 9.54 -6.08 -14.35
N SER A 482 9.90 -4.92 -13.81
CA SER A 482 10.04 -4.67 -12.37
C SER A 482 8.75 -4.16 -11.73
N VAL A 483 8.71 -4.15 -10.40
CA VAL A 483 7.74 -3.37 -9.61
C VAL A 483 8.44 -2.11 -9.09
N TYR A 484 8.23 -1.00 -9.78
CA TYR A 484 8.95 0.27 -9.57
C TYR A 484 8.47 1.06 -8.37
N SER A 485 7.18 0.94 -8.04
CA SER A 485 6.57 1.71 -6.95
C SER A 485 5.42 0.94 -6.31
N LEU A 486 5.20 1.22 -5.03
CA LEU A 486 4.12 0.67 -4.23
C LEU A 486 3.47 1.80 -3.45
N ALA A 487 2.14 1.81 -3.41
CA ALA A 487 1.41 2.79 -2.63
C ALA A 487 0.16 2.17 -1.99
N SER A 488 -0.20 2.67 -0.82
CA SER A 488 -1.48 2.37 -0.19
C SER A 488 -1.98 3.62 0.55
N PRO A 489 -3.29 3.95 0.47
CA PRO A 489 -3.79 5.20 1.02
C PRO A 489 -3.61 5.34 2.53
N SER A 490 -3.56 4.20 3.24
CA SER A 490 -3.31 4.13 4.68
C SER A 490 -2.97 2.69 5.09
N PRO A 491 -2.31 2.48 6.25
CA PRO A 491 -2.04 1.14 6.80
C PRO A 491 -3.28 0.28 7.08
N GLN A 492 -4.48 0.83 7.05
CA GLN A 492 -5.76 0.13 7.23
C GLN A 492 -6.60 0.04 5.94
N SER A 493 -6.19 0.70 4.85
CA SER A 493 -6.93 0.61 3.59
C SER A 493 -6.83 -0.82 3.02
N PRO A 494 -7.90 -1.38 2.45
CA PRO A 494 -7.83 -2.67 1.76
C PRO A 494 -7.22 -2.56 0.35
N PHE A 495 -6.80 -1.36 -0.08
CA PHE A 495 -6.23 -1.15 -1.41
C PHE A 495 -4.71 -1.04 -1.36
N VAL A 496 -4.06 -1.77 -2.26
CA VAL A 496 -2.63 -1.65 -2.57
C VAL A 496 -2.47 -1.43 -4.06
N PHE A 497 -1.60 -0.51 -4.44
CA PHE A 497 -1.28 -0.18 -5.82
C PHE A 497 0.18 -0.54 -6.10
N ALA A 498 0.43 -1.19 -7.24
CA ALA A 498 1.76 -1.55 -7.70
C ALA A 498 2.01 -0.96 -9.09
N GLY A 499 3.06 -0.15 -9.21
CA GLY A 499 3.53 0.42 -10.46
C GLY A 499 4.45 -0.57 -11.15
N VAL A 500 3.96 -1.16 -12.23
CA VAL A 500 4.72 -2.07 -13.09
C VAL A 500 5.00 -1.35 -14.40
N GLU A 501 5.95 -1.84 -15.21
CA GLU A 501 6.18 -1.23 -16.52
C GLU A 501 4.85 -1.01 -17.28
N ASN A 502 4.62 0.20 -17.81
CA ASN A 502 3.42 0.61 -18.55
C ASN A 502 2.05 0.45 -17.88
N ALA A 503 1.96 0.08 -16.59
CA ALA A 503 0.67 -0.17 -15.96
C ALA A 503 0.70 0.03 -14.45
N VAL A 504 -0.48 0.28 -13.88
CA VAL A 504 -0.68 0.27 -12.44
C VAL A 504 -1.63 -0.89 -12.13
N VAL A 505 -1.23 -1.78 -11.22
CA VAL A 505 -2.08 -2.87 -10.73
C VAL A 505 -2.69 -2.44 -9.41
N GLU A 506 -4.02 -2.40 -9.34
CA GLU A 506 -4.80 -2.24 -8.13
C GLU A 506 -5.14 -3.61 -7.56
N MET A 507 -4.80 -3.84 -6.29
CA MET A 507 -5.19 -5.00 -5.51
C MET A 507 -6.13 -4.57 -4.38
N ALA A 508 -7.34 -5.13 -4.38
CA ALA A 508 -8.35 -4.91 -3.36
C ALA A 508 -8.46 -6.17 -2.49
N PHE A 509 -8.04 -6.08 -1.23
CA PHE A 509 -8.04 -7.18 -0.26
C PHE A 509 -9.45 -7.45 0.26
N THR A 510 -10.16 -8.31 -0.47
CA THR A 510 -11.47 -8.84 -0.16
C THR A 510 -11.64 -10.19 -0.85
N GLY A 511 -12.38 -11.11 -0.22
CA GLY A 511 -12.75 -12.37 -0.85
C GLY A 511 -13.86 -12.18 -1.89
N VAL A 512 -13.73 -12.85 -3.03
CA VAL A 512 -14.76 -12.80 -4.09
C VAL A 512 -16.07 -13.48 -3.66
N ALA A 513 -15.94 -14.53 -2.86
CA ALA A 513 -17.05 -15.29 -2.30
C ALA A 513 -17.42 -14.85 -0.87
N ASP A 514 -16.88 -13.71 -0.39
CA ASP A 514 -17.20 -13.23 0.94
C ASP A 514 -18.68 -12.78 1.01
N GLY A 515 -19.46 -13.43 1.88
CA GLY A 515 -20.86 -13.08 2.10
C GLY A 515 -21.05 -11.79 2.89
N HIS A 516 -19.99 -11.30 3.55
CA HIS A 516 -20.03 -10.12 4.41
C HIS A 516 -18.82 -9.21 4.18
N PRO A 517 -18.62 -8.70 2.95
CA PRO A 517 -17.52 -7.80 2.65
C PRO A 517 -17.61 -6.53 3.52
N ASP A 518 -16.48 -5.83 3.68
CA ASP A 518 -16.46 -4.59 4.43
C ASP A 518 -17.31 -3.52 3.72
N PRO A 519 -18.45 -3.09 4.30
CA PRO A 519 -19.32 -2.11 3.67
C PRO A 519 -18.66 -0.73 3.53
N SER A 520 -17.67 -0.39 4.38
CA SER A 520 -16.99 0.91 4.29
C SER A 520 -16.20 1.07 2.98
N TYR A 521 -15.83 -0.04 2.33
CA TYR A 521 -15.03 -0.06 1.10
C TYR A 521 -15.73 -0.73 -0.09
N PHE A 522 -16.62 -1.68 0.21
CA PHE A 522 -17.28 -2.57 -0.74
C PHE A 522 -18.81 -2.54 -0.56
N ALA A 523 -19.40 -1.42 -0.14
CA ALA A 523 -20.87 -1.23 -0.16
C ALA A 523 -21.46 -1.54 -1.56
N GLY A 524 -22.68 -2.10 -1.59
CA GLY A 524 -23.33 -2.58 -2.82
C GLY A 524 -22.94 -4.01 -3.26
N CYS A 525 -21.88 -4.57 -2.66
CA CYS A 525 -21.37 -5.91 -2.95
C CYS A 525 -21.99 -7.01 -2.05
N GLY A 526 -22.71 -6.62 -0.99
CA GLY A 526 -23.45 -7.52 -0.10
C GLY A 526 -24.94 -7.18 -0.13
N GLY A 527 -25.79 -8.16 -0.42
CA GLY A 527 -27.25 -8.00 -0.32
C GLY A 527 -27.64 -7.67 1.13
N ALA A 528 -28.45 -6.62 1.31
CA ALA A 528 -29.04 -6.24 2.58
C ALA A 528 -29.65 -7.47 3.29
N ALA A 529 -29.13 -7.77 4.49
CA ALA A 529 -29.76 -8.69 5.40
C ALA A 529 -30.63 -7.89 6.38
N GLY A 530 -31.96 -8.12 6.33
CA GLY A 530 -32.99 -7.56 7.22
C GLY A 530 -33.91 -6.57 6.50
N ALA A 531 -35.23 -6.71 6.41
CA ALA A 531 -36.17 -7.58 7.11
C ALA A 531 -37.41 -7.81 6.21
N GLY A 532 -38.03 -8.99 6.32
CA GLY A 532 -39.39 -9.25 5.82
C GLY A 532 -39.51 -9.75 4.37
N ALA A 533 -39.10 -10.99 4.09
CA ALA A 533 -39.61 -11.73 2.93
C ALA A 533 -39.76 -13.21 3.28
N ARG A 534 -40.96 -13.57 3.77
CA ARG A 534 -41.42 -14.96 3.79
C ARG A 534 -41.80 -15.35 2.36
N GLY A 535 -41.24 -16.46 1.88
CA GLY A 535 -41.74 -17.20 0.73
C GLY A 535 -41.05 -16.90 -0.60
N GLY A 536 -40.18 -17.81 -1.05
CA GLY A 536 -39.67 -17.82 -2.43
C GLY A 536 -38.36 -18.60 -2.58
N HIS A 537 -38.38 -19.67 -3.36
CA HIS A 537 -37.27 -20.59 -3.58
C HIS A 537 -35.95 -19.92 -4.02
N GLY A 538 -34.92 -20.10 -3.18
CA GLY A 538 -33.50 -20.33 -3.52
C GLY A 538 -32.89 -19.72 -4.77
N ALA A 539 -32.55 -18.43 -4.75
CA ALA A 539 -31.52 -17.85 -5.61
C ALA A 539 -30.26 -17.54 -4.78
N PRO A 540 -29.04 -17.84 -5.28
CA PRO A 540 -27.82 -17.65 -4.50
C PRO A 540 -27.58 -16.16 -4.21
N LYS A 541 -27.11 -15.90 -2.98
CA LYS A 541 -26.75 -14.58 -2.45
C LYS A 541 -25.83 -13.84 -3.45
N LYS A 542 -26.18 -12.59 -3.75
CA LYS A 542 -25.51 -11.71 -4.73
C LYS A 542 -24.03 -11.55 -4.34
N SER A 543 -23.11 -11.87 -5.25
CA SER A 543 -21.66 -11.84 -5.00
C SER A 543 -21.09 -10.42 -5.00
N VAL A 544 -19.90 -10.28 -4.41
CA VAL A 544 -19.14 -9.02 -4.32
C VAL A 544 -18.80 -8.42 -5.69
N VAL A 545 -19.01 -9.19 -6.76
CA VAL A 545 -18.48 -8.95 -8.09
C VAL A 545 -19.35 -8.00 -8.94
N ARG A 546 -20.56 -7.60 -8.52
CA ARG A 546 -21.41 -6.78 -9.40
C ARG A 546 -20.82 -5.41 -9.79
N GLY A 547 -19.86 -4.90 -9.00
CA GLY A 547 -19.09 -3.67 -9.33
C GLY A 547 -17.85 -3.90 -10.20
N PHE A 548 -17.42 -5.14 -10.40
CA PHE A 548 -16.24 -5.48 -11.20
C PHE A 548 -16.68 -6.21 -12.48
N ARG A 549 -16.24 -5.74 -13.65
CA ARG A 549 -16.47 -6.50 -14.88
C ARG A 549 -15.54 -7.70 -14.88
N ASP A 550 -16.08 -8.91 -15.04
CA ASP A 550 -15.30 -10.16 -15.02
C ASP A 550 -14.06 -10.13 -15.93
N LYS A 551 -14.12 -9.39 -17.05
CA LYS A 551 -13.01 -9.24 -18.01
C LYS A 551 -11.85 -8.36 -17.53
N GLU A 552 -12.02 -7.62 -16.44
CA GLU A 552 -11.02 -6.69 -15.90
C GLU A 552 -10.20 -7.30 -14.77
N ILE A 553 -10.64 -8.44 -14.22
CA ILE A 553 -9.99 -9.09 -13.09
C ILE A 553 -8.85 -9.98 -13.58
N LEU A 554 -7.69 -9.81 -12.95
CA LEU A 554 -6.49 -10.57 -13.25
C LEU A 554 -6.51 -11.90 -12.50
N ASP A 555 -6.07 -12.95 -13.19
CA ASP A 555 -5.78 -14.25 -12.61
C ASP A 555 -4.27 -14.37 -12.40
N LEU A 556 -3.84 -14.26 -11.15
CA LEU A 556 -2.43 -14.21 -10.78
C LEU A 556 -1.89 -15.57 -10.34
N ALA A 557 -0.57 -15.67 -10.26
CA ALA A 557 0.14 -16.82 -9.71
C ALA A 557 0.94 -16.40 -8.49
N MET A 558 1.09 -17.31 -7.52
CA MET A 558 1.87 -17.06 -6.30
C MET A 558 2.58 -18.34 -5.85
N TYR A 559 3.59 -18.22 -5.01
CA TYR A 559 4.15 -19.33 -4.25
C TYR A 559 4.45 -18.89 -2.82
N ASP A 560 4.54 -19.87 -1.94
CA ASP A 560 4.92 -19.66 -0.54
C ASP A 560 6.43 -19.83 -0.40
N GLN A 561 7.08 -18.96 0.38
CA GLN A 561 8.54 -19.00 0.56
C GLN A 561 9.00 -20.16 1.45
N GLU A 562 8.15 -20.62 2.39
CA GLU A 562 8.51 -21.65 3.38
C GLU A 562 7.88 -23.02 3.06
N SER A 563 6.68 -23.04 2.49
CA SER A 563 5.90 -24.28 2.33
C SER A 563 6.20 -25.02 1.02
N GLY A 564 7.44 -25.52 0.87
CA GLY A 564 7.83 -26.42 -0.23
C GLY A 564 7.71 -25.81 -1.63
N LEU A 565 7.74 -24.47 -1.75
CA LEU A 565 7.76 -23.71 -3.00
C LEU A 565 6.68 -24.14 -4.02
N LYS A 566 5.48 -24.47 -3.53
CA LYS A 566 4.40 -24.89 -4.41
C LYS A 566 3.81 -23.68 -5.14
N LEU A 567 3.92 -23.69 -6.47
CA LEU A 567 3.25 -22.72 -7.32
C LEU A 567 1.72 -22.91 -7.27
N MET A 568 1.01 -21.80 -7.12
CA MET A 568 -0.44 -21.71 -7.07
C MET A 568 -0.93 -20.71 -8.10
N THR A 569 -2.12 -20.93 -8.64
CA THR A 569 -2.76 -20.04 -9.60
C THR A 569 -4.16 -19.68 -9.16
N GLN A 570 -4.61 -18.47 -9.49
CA GLN A 570 -6.01 -18.09 -9.30
C GLN A 570 -6.88 -18.66 -10.42
N ARG A 571 -8.05 -19.18 -10.03
CA ARG A 571 -9.19 -19.46 -10.90
C ARG A 571 -9.81 -18.14 -11.36
N SER A 572 -10.37 -18.18 -12.56
CA SER A 572 -11.27 -17.12 -13.02
C SER A 572 -12.49 -17.00 -12.09
N LEU A 573 -13.15 -15.85 -12.12
CA LEU A 573 -14.34 -15.61 -11.27
C LEU A 573 -15.45 -16.62 -11.55
N TRP A 574 -15.67 -16.93 -12.82
CA TRP A 574 -16.68 -17.89 -13.25
C TRP A 574 -16.37 -19.31 -12.74
N GLU A 575 -15.12 -19.76 -12.87
CA GLU A 575 -14.68 -21.04 -12.31
C GLU A 575 -14.85 -21.06 -10.78
N THR A 576 -14.56 -19.94 -10.12
CA THR A 576 -14.72 -19.81 -8.67
C THR A 576 -16.18 -19.90 -8.25
N GLN A 577 -17.10 -19.23 -8.97
CA GLN A 577 -18.53 -19.32 -8.70
C GLN A 577 -19.06 -20.74 -8.87
N ARG A 578 -18.70 -21.43 -9.97
CA ARG A 578 -19.02 -22.84 -10.15
C ARG A 578 -18.45 -23.69 -9.02
N ALA A 579 -17.22 -23.41 -8.60
CA ALA A 579 -16.58 -24.16 -7.54
C ALA A 579 -17.29 -24.03 -6.19
N VAL A 580 -17.70 -22.81 -5.84
CA VAL A 580 -18.47 -22.53 -4.63
C VAL A 580 -19.84 -23.20 -4.68
N GLN A 581 -20.51 -23.18 -5.84
CA GLN A 581 -21.80 -23.86 -6.03
C GLN A 581 -21.68 -25.38 -5.92
N ALA A 582 -20.68 -25.99 -6.56
CA ALA A 582 -20.47 -27.43 -6.48
C ALA A 582 -20.12 -27.89 -5.05
N ARG A 583 -19.39 -27.07 -4.28
CA ARG A 583 -19.15 -27.34 -2.87
C ARG A 583 -20.44 -27.34 -2.05
N ALA A 584 -21.34 -26.40 -2.32
CA ALA A 584 -22.64 -26.35 -1.67
C ALA A 584 -23.52 -27.58 -2.00
N SER A 585 -23.31 -28.21 -3.16
CA SER A 585 -23.98 -29.45 -3.56
C SER A 585 -23.22 -30.73 -3.17
N GLY A 586 -22.20 -30.65 -2.33
CA GLY A 586 -21.45 -31.81 -1.83
C GLY A 586 -20.37 -32.36 -2.77
N SER A 587 -20.08 -31.68 -3.88
CA SER A 587 -19.01 -32.06 -4.80
C SER A 587 -17.63 -31.66 -4.25
N ARG A 588 -16.66 -32.56 -4.41
CA ARG A 588 -15.30 -32.43 -3.88
C ARG A 588 -14.42 -31.62 -4.81
N ILE A 589 -14.58 -30.30 -4.81
CA ILE A 589 -13.62 -29.40 -5.46
C ILE A 589 -12.49 -29.10 -4.47
N GLU A 590 -11.26 -29.34 -4.91
CA GLU A 590 -10.06 -29.10 -4.12
C GLU A 590 -9.90 -27.59 -3.89
N VAL A 591 -10.24 -27.14 -2.68
CA VAL A 591 -9.91 -25.80 -2.19
C VAL A 591 -8.73 -25.96 -1.25
N LEU A 592 -7.69 -25.20 -1.51
CA LEU A 592 -6.52 -25.12 -0.66
C LEU A 592 -6.94 -24.58 0.72
N GLY A 593 -6.85 -25.42 1.75
CA GLY A 593 -7.26 -25.07 3.11
C GLY A 593 -6.49 -23.84 3.60
N GLY A 594 -7.18 -22.90 4.25
CA GLY A 594 -6.59 -21.64 4.72
C GLY A 594 -6.56 -20.52 3.68
N LEU A 595 -6.61 -20.81 2.38
CA LEU A 595 -6.58 -19.80 1.32
C LEU A 595 -7.98 -19.39 0.81
N ASP A 596 -8.02 -18.31 0.02
CA ASP A 596 -9.16 -17.89 -0.79
C ASP A 596 -9.55 -18.96 -1.83
N GLU A 597 -10.84 -19.08 -2.12
CA GLU A 597 -11.41 -20.11 -2.98
C GLU A 597 -10.92 -20.04 -4.44
N ARG A 598 -10.34 -18.89 -4.85
CA ARG A 598 -9.71 -18.75 -6.17
C ARG A 598 -8.41 -19.53 -6.28
N TRP A 599 -7.69 -19.78 -5.19
CA TRP A 599 -6.38 -20.44 -5.27
C TRP A 599 -6.53 -21.94 -5.49
N ARG A 600 -5.78 -22.44 -6.48
CA ARG A 600 -5.57 -23.87 -6.72
C ARG A 600 -4.08 -24.17 -6.79
N GLY A 601 -3.69 -25.36 -6.35
CA GLY A 601 -2.33 -25.83 -6.52
C GLY A 601 -2.05 -26.11 -8.00
N GLY A 602 -0.80 -25.92 -8.44
CA GLY A 602 -0.34 -26.53 -9.68
C GLY A 602 -0.54 -28.04 -9.59
N GLY A 603 -1.39 -28.58 -10.47
CA GLY A 603 -1.50 -30.02 -10.67
C GLY A 603 -0.31 -30.51 -11.49
N SER A 604 0.27 -31.63 -11.06
CA SER A 604 1.09 -32.51 -11.88
C SER A 604 0.37 -32.95 -13.14
#